data_AF-A0A970LSN8-F1
#
_entry.id   AF-A0A970LSN8-F1
#
_cell.length_a   1.000
_cell.length_b   1.000
_cell.length_c   1.000
_cell.angle_alpha   90.00
_cell.angle_beta   90.00
_cell.angle_gamma   90.00
#
_symmetry.space_group_name_H-M   'P 1'
#
loop_
_entity.id
_entity.type
_entity.pdbx_description
1 polymer ?
#
loop_
_entity_poly.entity_id
_entity_poly.type
_entity_poly.pdbx_seq_one_letter_code
_entity_poly.pdbx_strand_id
1 'polypeptide(L)'
;MYHWFKQTTCSGIYRSEIYGCADWQAEKTEKGYVATALACKLCALSKKSGGANPCNGWCLDPMIAMLCEAGGVKETDIEINSTLMDADCCKITVKLNE
;
A
#
# COMPACT_ATOMS: atom_id res chain seq x y z
N MET A 1 -9.80 0.41 -22.86
CA MET A 1 -10.19 -0.35 -21.65
C MET A 1 -9.03 -0.54 -20.68
N TYR A 2 -7.82 -0.93 -21.14
CA TYR A 2 -6.63 -1.09 -20.28
C TYR A 2 -6.08 0.19 -19.63
N HIS A 3 -6.11 1.32 -20.34
CA HIS A 3 -5.54 2.58 -19.84
C HIS A 3 -6.37 3.22 -18.71
N TRP A 4 -7.69 3.08 -18.77
CA TRP A 4 -8.64 3.55 -17.74
C TRP A 4 -8.53 2.72 -16.46
N PHE A 5 -8.33 1.40 -16.60
CA PHE A 5 -8.14 0.50 -15.47
C PHE A 5 -6.84 0.79 -14.71
N LYS A 6 -5.71 1.02 -15.42
CA LYS A 6 -4.43 1.44 -14.80
C LYS A 6 -4.53 2.76 -14.05
N GLN A 7 -5.25 3.74 -14.61
CA GLN A 7 -5.48 5.00 -13.90
C GLN A 7 -6.37 4.79 -12.67
N THR A 8 -7.39 3.94 -12.73
CA THR A 8 -8.32 3.71 -11.62
C THR A 8 -7.69 2.82 -10.53
N THR A 9 -6.77 1.90 -10.86
CA THR A 9 -6.03 1.12 -9.86
C THR A 9 -4.93 1.92 -9.17
N CYS A 10 -4.35 2.93 -9.83
CA CYS A 10 -3.34 3.83 -9.24
C CYS A 10 -3.94 5.08 -8.55
N SER A 11 -5.02 5.64 -9.07
CA SER A 11 -5.80 6.71 -8.39
C SER A 11 -6.77 6.15 -7.35
N GLY A 12 -7.04 4.84 -7.40
CA GLY A 12 -7.79 4.06 -6.42
C GLY A 12 -6.93 2.96 -5.80
N ILE A 13 -5.64 3.21 -5.58
CA ILE A 13 -4.80 2.34 -4.73
C ILE A 13 -5.48 2.31 -3.37
N TYR A 14 -6.13 1.17 -3.11
CA TYR A 14 -6.74 0.84 -1.86
C TYR A 14 -7.96 1.73 -1.51
N ARG A 15 -9.17 1.22 -1.78
CA ARG A 15 -10.30 1.61 -0.93
C ARG A 15 -9.97 1.12 0.49
N SER A 16 -9.52 2.04 1.33
CA SER A 16 -9.63 1.94 2.80
C SER A 16 -11.01 1.55 3.23
N GLU A 17 -12.02 1.80 2.40
CA GLU A 17 -13.39 1.37 2.60
C GLU A 17 -13.61 -0.15 2.46
N ILE A 18 -12.84 -0.88 1.64
CA ILE A 18 -13.06 -2.34 1.45
C ILE A 18 -12.32 -3.18 2.50
N TYR A 19 -11.09 -2.80 2.87
CA TYR A 19 -10.32 -3.54 3.88
C TYR A 19 -10.22 -2.84 5.24
N GLY A 20 -10.58 -1.56 5.34
CA GLY A 20 -10.88 -0.85 6.60
C GLY A 20 -9.75 -0.81 7.64
N CYS A 21 -8.59 -1.35 7.31
CA CYS A 21 -7.57 -1.74 8.26
C CYS A 21 -6.47 -0.69 8.37
N ALA A 22 -6.29 0.14 7.35
CA ALA A 22 -5.40 1.29 7.36
C ALA A 22 -6.04 2.47 6.62
N ASP A 23 -5.63 3.69 6.95
CA ASP A 23 -6.17 4.94 6.39
C ASP A 23 -5.30 5.47 5.24
N TRP A 24 -4.96 4.59 4.29
CA TRP A 24 -4.06 4.96 3.19
C TRP A 24 -4.61 6.14 2.38
N GLN A 25 -3.72 7.11 2.15
CA GLN A 25 -3.89 8.22 1.23
C GLN A 25 -2.82 8.11 0.15
N ALA A 26 -3.22 8.19 -1.12
CA ALA A 26 -2.30 8.10 -2.25
C ALA A 26 -2.19 9.45 -2.97
N GLU A 27 -0.96 9.88 -3.20
CA GLU A 27 -0.63 11.10 -3.92
C GLU A 27 0.12 10.75 -5.21
N LYS A 28 -0.31 11.36 -6.33
CA LYS A 28 0.40 11.25 -7.60
C LYS A 28 1.60 12.20 -7.58
N THR A 29 2.74 11.70 -8.03
CA THR A 29 3.98 12.45 -8.22
C THR A 29 4.40 12.43 -9.68
N GLU A 30 5.42 13.21 -10.04
CA GLU A 30 6.01 13.18 -11.39
C GLU A 30 6.57 11.80 -11.77
N LYS A 31 6.99 11.00 -10.77
CA LYS A 31 7.68 9.72 -10.97
C LYS A 31 6.82 8.49 -10.66
N GLY A 32 5.53 8.69 -10.36
CA GLY A 32 4.63 7.61 -9.96
C GLY A 32 3.72 8.03 -8.80
N TYR A 33 3.64 7.24 -7.74
CA TYR A 33 2.76 7.47 -6.59
C TYR A 33 3.47 7.27 -5.26
N VAL A 34 3.01 7.99 -4.24
CA VAL A 34 3.36 7.76 -2.84
C VAL A 34 2.06 7.51 -2.08
N ALA A 35 1.96 6.38 -1.38
CA ALA A 35 0.84 6.12 -0.49
C ALA A 35 1.31 6.08 0.96
N THR A 36 0.55 6.74 1.83
CA THR A 36 0.84 6.87 3.27
C THR A 36 -0.38 6.53 4.11
N ALA A 37 -0.21 5.75 5.18
CA ALA A 37 -1.22 5.54 6.21
C ALA A 37 -0.66 5.95 7.59
N LEU A 38 -1.46 6.68 8.36
CA LEU A 38 -1.14 7.17 9.71
C LEU A 38 -1.81 6.33 10.80
N ALA A 39 -2.79 5.51 10.45
CA ALA A 39 -3.44 4.55 11.32
C ALA A 39 -3.51 3.17 10.64
N CYS A 40 -3.20 2.11 11.40
CA CYS A 40 -3.32 0.72 10.97
C CYS A 40 -3.82 -0.14 12.13
N LYS A 41 -5.05 -0.65 12.01
CA LYS A 41 -5.72 -1.49 13.01
C LYS A 41 -4.95 -2.77 13.29
N LEU A 42 -4.36 -3.40 12.27
CA LEU A 42 -3.59 -4.63 12.46
C LEU A 42 -2.27 -4.35 13.21
N CYS A 43 -1.55 -3.29 12.85
CA CYS A 43 -0.35 -2.87 13.60
C CYS A 43 -0.69 -2.52 15.05
N ALA A 44 -1.76 -1.75 15.26
CA ALA A 44 -2.24 -1.38 16.60
C ALA A 44 -2.61 -2.62 17.44
N LEU A 45 -3.30 -3.59 16.83
CA LEU A 45 -3.66 -4.85 17.48
C LEU A 45 -2.41 -5.67 17.83
N SER A 46 -1.51 -5.86 16.86
CA SER A 46 -0.29 -6.66 17.04
C SER A 46 0.62 -6.09 18.13
N LYS A 47 0.85 -4.76 18.13
CA LYS A 47 1.59 -4.07 19.19
C LYS A 47 0.98 -4.29 20.57
N LYS A 48 -0.35 -4.23 20.68
CA LYS A 48 -1.06 -4.42 21.94
C LYS A 48 -1.01 -5.86 22.45
N SER A 49 -1.08 -6.84 21.54
CA SER A 49 -1.12 -8.25 21.90
C SER A 49 0.27 -8.92 21.98
N GLY A 50 1.35 -8.21 21.66
CA GLY A 50 2.68 -8.82 21.46
C GLY A 50 2.69 -9.80 20.29
N GLY A 51 1.86 -9.56 19.28
CA GLY A 51 1.67 -10.44 18.12
C GLY A 51 2.78 -10.33 17.09
N ALA A 52 2.66 -11.15 16.03
CA ALA A 52 3.55 -11.09 14.88
C ALA A 52 3.34 -9.80 14.06
N ASN A 53 4.39 -9.36 13.34
CA ASN A 53 4.30 -8.23 12.43
C ASN A 53 3.24 -8.51 11.34
N PRO A 54 2.15 -7.72 11.26
CA PRO A 54 1.06 -7.97 10.32
C PRO A 54 1.30 -7.35 8.94
N CYS A 55 2.35 -6.56 8.76
CA CYS A 55 2.64 -5.88 7.50
C CYS A 55 2.96 -6.91 6.41
N ASN A 56 3.75 -7.92 6.74
CA ASN A 56 4.09 -9.02 5.84
C ASN A 56 3.00 -10.10 5.95
N GLY A 57 2.50 -10.60 4.83
CA GLY A 57 1.46 -11.64 4.74
C GLY A 57 0.01 -11.16 4.80
N TRP A 58 -0.31 -10.09 5.54
CA TRP A 58 -1.70 -9.63 5.71
C TRP A 58 -2.02 -8.25 5.14
N CYS A 59 -1.06 -7.32 5.15
CA CYS A 59 -1.28 -5.95 4.67
C CYS A 59 -0.57 -5.69 3.34
N LEU A 60 0.77 -5.69 3.35
CA LEU A 60 1.58 -5.27 2.23
C LEU A 60 1.65 -6.34 1.14
N ASP A 61 1.83 -7.62 1.48
CA ASP A 61 1.93 -8.68 0.46
C ASP A 61 0.68 -8.76 -0.42
N PRO A 62 -0.56 -8.75 0.13
CA PRO A 62 -1.75 -8.71 -0.71
C PRO A 62 -1.85 -7.43 -1.55
N MET A 63 -1.46 -6.27 -0.99
CA MET A 63 -1.45 -5.00 -1.74
C MET A 63 -0.45 -5.04 -2.90
N ILE A 64 0.76 -5.53 -2.66
CA ILE A 64 1.83 -5.65 -3.67
C ILE A 64 1.39 -6.62 -4.76
N ALA A 65 0.88 -7.81 -4.39
CA ALA A 65 0.36 -8.77 -5.35
C ALA A 65 -0.74 -8.16 -6.23
N MET A 66 -1.67 -7.38 -5.66
CA MET A 66 -2.69 -6.69 -6.45
C MET A 66 -2.11 -5.63 -7.39
N LEU A 67 -1.13 -4.83 -6.94
CA LEU A 67 -0.46 -3.85 -7.78
C LEU A 67 0.27 -4.52 -8.95
N CYS A 68 0.89 -5.67 -8.70
CA CYS A 68 1.57 -6.45 -9.72
C CYS A 68 0.59 -7.06 -10.72
N GLU A 69 -0.37 -7.85 -10.24
CA GLU A 69 -1.26 -8.65 -11.09
C GLU A 69 -2.34 -7.81 -11.79
N ALA A 70 -3.00 -6.90 -11.06
CA ALA A 70 -4.10 -6.09 -11.58
C ALA A 70 -3.64 -4.71 -12.07
N GLY A 71 -2.60 -4.15 -11.44
CA GLY A 71 -2.03 -2.84 -11.82
C GLY A 71 -0.99 -2.93 -12.94
N GLY A 72 -0.40 -4.10 -13.16
CA GLY A 72 0.73 -4.27 -14.08
C GLY A 72 1.97 -3.48 -13.65
N VAL A 73 2.13 -3.25 -12.35
CA VAL A 73 3.32 -2.64 -11.73
C VAL A 73 4.36 -3.75 -11.56
N LYS A 74 5.65 -3.47 -11.79
CA LYS A 74 6.68 -4.45 -11.43
C LYS A 74 6.97 -4.36 -9.95
N GLU A 75 7.18 -5.49 -9.28
CA GLU A 75 7.56 -5.51 -7.87
C GLU A 75 8.84 -4.68 -7.61
N THR A 76 9.77 -4.66 -8.56
CA THR A 76 10.99 -3.83 -8.52
C THR A 76 10.72 -2.32 -8.51
N ASP A 77 9.53 -1.91 -8.93
CA ASP A 77 9.09 -0.52 -8.97
C ASP A 77 8.33 -0.13 -7.70
N ILE A 78 8.11 -1.08 -6.77
CA ILE A 78 7.46 -0.85 -5.48
C ILE A 78 8.53 -0.82 -4.38
N GLU A 79 8.51 0.25 -3.59
CA GLU A 79 9.44 0.46 -2.49
C GLU A 79 8.64 0.64 -1.19
N ILE A 80 8.86 -0.25 -0.22
CA ILE A 80 8.29 -0.12 1.12
C ILE A 80 9.23 0.77 1.93
N ASN A 81 8.83 2.02 2.16
CA ASN A 81 9.65 3.00 2.86
C ASN A 81 9.57 2.84 4.39
N SER A 82 8.38 2.56 4.92
CA SER A 82 8.16 2.37 6.37
C SER A 82 6.85 1.64 6.66
N THR A 83 6.71 1.15 7.88
CA THR A 83 5.45 0.57 8.39
C THR A 83 5.10 1.08 9.78
N LEU A 84 3.80 1.18 10.09
CA LEU A 84 3.30 1.51 11.43
C LEU A 84 3.61 0.44 12.47
N MET A 85 4.21 -0.69 12.11
CA MET A 85 4.69 -1.67 13.08
C MET A 85 5.90 -1.11 13.84
N ASP A 86 6.83 -0.46 13.14
CA ASP A 86 8.12 -0.06 13.73
C ASP A 86 8.42 1.44 13.56
N ALA A 87 7.54 2.19 12.89
CA ALA A 87 7.64 3.62 12.64
C ALA A 87 6.30 4.34 12.84
N ASP A 88 6.26 5.62 12.47
CA ASP A 88 5.12 6.52 12.68
C ASP A 88 4.08 6.48 11.55
N CYS A 89 4.39 5.83 10.43
CA CYS A 89 3.47 5.66 9.31
C CYS A 89 3.82 4.42 8.47
N CYS A 90 2.82 3.88 7.77
CA CYS A 90 3.08 3.02 6.63
C CYS A 90 3.28 3.91 5.42
N LYS A 91 4.35 3.69 4.67
CA LYS A 91 4.65 4.46 3.46
C LYS A 91 5.19 3.55 2.39
N ILE A 92 4.61 3.64 1.21
CA ILE A 92 5.06 2.95 0.01
C ILE A 92 5.22 3.94 -1.14
N THR A 93 6.22 3.72 -1.96
CA THR A 93 6.44 4.46 -3.22
C THR A 93 6.29 3.49 -4.38
N VAL A 94 5.51 3.87 -5.38
CA VAL A 94 5.32 3.12 -6.61
C VAL A 94 5.87 3.95 -7.76
N LYS A 95 6.93 3.47 -8.41
CA LYS A 95 7.54 4.11 -9.57
C LYS A 95 6.74 3.71 -10.81
N LEU A 96 6.42 4.68 -11.66
CA LEU A 96 5.89 4.40 -12.99
C LEU A 96 7.03 4.59 -13.98
N ASN A 97 7.57 3.48 -14.46
CA ASN A 97 8.43 3.49 -15.63
C ASN A 97 7.52 3.44 -16.88
N GLU A 98 7.64 4.43 -17.77
CA GLU A 98 6.95 4.46 -19.07
C GLU A 98 7.48 3.38 -20.03
#